data_AF-W7YVU7-F1
#
_entry.id   AF-W7YVU7-F1
#
_cell.length_a   1.000
_cell.length_b   1.000
_cell.length_c   1.000
_cell.angle_alpha   90.00
_cell.angle_beta   90.00
_cell.angle_gamma   90.00
#
_symmetry.space_group_name_H-M   'P 1'
#
loop_
_entity.id
_entity.type
_entity.pdbx_description
1 polymer ?
#
loop_
_entity_poly.entity_id
_entity_poly.type
_entity_poly.pdbx_seq_one_letter_code
_entity_poly.pdbx_strand_id
1 'polypeptide(L)'
;MTTRDMIKENNKLREQLTPGNKEYVEDVIVFVRSSRVQQSVAEKRLLELTHDVIQGQSEGKTAAQWIGRDSSTLAEQITAELPAVKPVEGLKYYIMMLGSRLRGYF
;
A
#
# COMPACT_ATOMS: atom_id res chain seq x y z
N MET A 1 17.23 -5.15 2.04
CA MET A 1 16.47 -4.32 3.00
C MET A 1 15.32 -5.13 3.57
N THR A 2 15.04 -4.98 4.86
CA THR A 2 13.81 -5.55 5.45
C THR A 2 12.62 -4.63 5.21
N THR A 3 11.40 -5.15 5.33
CA THR A 3 10.17 -4.34 5.26
C THR A 3 10.18 -3.17 6.24
N ARG A 4 10.70 -3.40 7.46
CA ARG A 4 10.81 -2.35 8.48
C ARG A 4 11.79 -1.25 8.09
N ASP A 5 12.89 -1.60 7.42
CA ASP A 5 13.85 -0.62 6.93
C ASP A 5 13.22 0.25 5.85
N MET A 6 12.45 -0.35 4.93
CA MET A 6 11.75 0.39 3.86
C MET A 6 10.74 1.38 4.44
N ILE A 7 9.96 0.96 5.45
CA ILE A 7 9.02 1.86 6.14
C ILE A 7 9.76 3.03 6.80
N LYS A 8 10.86 2.75 7.51
CA LYS A 8 11.64 3.79 8.20
C LYS A 8 12.26 4.78 7.22
N GLU A 9 12.80 4.30 6.11
CA GLU A 9 13.36 5.14 5.07
C GLU A 9 12.30 5.99 4.39
N ASN A 10 11.16 5.39 4.02
CA ASN A 10 10.04 6.09 3.42
C ASN A 10 9.53 7.22 4.33
N ASN A 11 9.43 6.98 5.64
CA ASN A 11 9.04 8.02 6.60
C ASN A 11 10.02 9.21 6.60
N LYS A 12 11.34 8.96 6.55
CA LYS A 12 12.35 10.02 6.46
C LYS A 12 12.29 10.79 5.14
N LEU A 13 11.98 10.12 4.03
CA LEU A 13 11.84 10.75 2.72
C LEU A 13 10.58 11.63 2.66
N ARG A 14 9.47 11.18 3.26
CA ARG A 14 8.22 11.95 3.31
C ARG A 14 8.35 13.29 4.05
N GLU A 15 9.30 13.42 4.96
CA GLU A 15 9.60 14.69 5.64
C GLU A 15 10.25 15.72 4.69
N GLN A 16 10.80 15.30 3.56
CA GLN A 16 11.44 16.16 2.56
C GLN A 16 10.47 16.62 1.46
N LEU A 17 9.25 16.08 1.45
CA LEU A 17 8.22 16.44 0.48
C LEU A 17 7.58 17.78 0.84
N THR A 18 7.23 18.55 -0.18
CA THR A 18 6.32 19.69 -0.04
C THR A 18 4.94 19.19 0.44
N PRO A 19 4.15 20.03 1.13
CA PRO A 19 2.86 19.60 1.68
C PRO A 19 1.92 18.91 0.66
N GLY A 20 1.78 19.46 -0.56
CA GLY A 20 0.93 18.86 -1.59
C GLY A 20 1.46 17.53 -2.15
N ASN A 21 2.78 17.40 -2.32
CA ASN A 21 3.38 16.14 -2.75
C ASN A 21 3.32 15.08 -1.65
N LYS A 22 3.43 15.51 -0.39
CA LYS A 22 3.30 14.65 0.78
C LYS A 22 1.90 14.07 0.89
N GLU A 23 0.87 14.91 0.76
CA GLU A 23 -0.53 14.49 0.75
C GLU A 23 -0.79 13.45 -0.34
N TYR A 24 -0.35 13.72 -1.58
CA TYR A 24 -0.45 12.78 -2.70
C TYR A 24 0.18 11.41 -2.38
N VAL A 25 1.40 11.39 -1.84
CA VAL A 25 2.11 10.15 -1.51
C VAL A 25 1.43 9.42 -0.36
N GLU A 26 0.93 10.14 0.64
CA GLU A 26 0.24 9.59 1.80
C GLU A 26 -1.06 8.88 1.43
N ASP A 27 -1.85 9.46 0.52
CA ASP A 27 -3.06 8.84 0.00
C ASP A 27 -2.77 7.48 -0.65
N VAL A 28 -1.72 7.42 -1.48
CA VAL A 28 -1.29 6.17 -2.13
C VAL A 28 -0.84 5.14 -1.09
N ILE A 29 -0.06 5.57 -0.10
CA ILE A 29 0.41 4.69 0.98
C ILE A 29 -0.76 4.09 1.76
N VAL A 30 -1.73 4.92 2.15
CA VAL A 30 -2.90 4.47 2.93
C VAL A 30 -3.69 3.44 2.14
N PHE A 31 -3.97 3.70 0.87
CA PHE A 31 -4.72 2.79 0.02
C PHE A 31 -3.99 1.46 -0.19
N VAL A 32 -2.71 1.51 -0.60
CA VAL A 32 -1.93 0.31 -0.89
C VAL A 32 -1.75 -0.54 0.35
N ARG A 33 -1.45 0.05 1.52
CA ARG A 33 -1.31 -0.70 2.79
C ARG A 33 -2.62 -1.31 3.29
N SER A 34 -3.75 -0.70 2.93
CA SER A 34 -5.08 -1.23 3.28
C SER A 34 -5.53 -2.37 2.35
N SER A 35 -4.83 -2.58 1.24
CA SER A 35 -5.15 -3.63 0.29
C SER A 35 -4.54 -4.99 0.69
N ARG A 36 -4.88 -6.04 -0.06
CA ARG A 36 -4.41 -7.42 0.21
C ARG A 36 -3.04 -7.72 -0.39
N VAL A 37 -2.28 -6.74 -0.85
CA VAL A 37 -0.96 -6.94 -1.46
C VAL A 37 0.06 -7.47 -0.46
N GLN A 38 1.07 -8.20 -0.95
CA GLN A 38 2.19 -8.64 -0.13
C GLN A 38 3.00 -7.43 0.38
N GLN A 39 3.09 -7.31 1.70
CA GLN A 39 3.63 -6.12 2.37
C GLN A 39 5.07 -5.77 1.93
N SER A 40 5.96 -6.76 1.80
CA SER A 40 7.35 -6.50 1.40
C SER A 40 7.47 -5.88 0.00
N VAL A 41 6.64 -6.33 -0.94
CA VAL A 41 6.61 -5.82 -2.31
C VAL A 41 5.93 -4.44 -2.36
N ALA A 42 4.85 -4.28 -1.59
CA ALA A 42 4.15 -3.01 -1.45
C ALA A 42 5.04 -1.90 -0.88
N GLU A 43 5.73 -2.15 0.25
CA GLU A 43 6.63 -1.15 0.84
C GLU A 43 7.79 -0.79 -0.08
N LYS A 44 8.29 -1.75 -0.87
CA LYS A 44 9.30 -1.47 -1.90
C LYS A 44 8.76 -0.51 -2.95
N ARG A 45 7.56 -0.78 -3.50
CA ARG A 45 6.97 0.08 -4.53
C ARG A 45 6.61 1.47 -3.99
N LEU A 46 6.15 1.56 -2.75
CA LEU A 46 5.87 2.84 -2.08
C LEU A 46 7.14 3.65 -1.83
N LEU A 47 8.26 3.00 -1.48
CA LEU A 47 9.57 3.64 -1.36
C LEU A 47 10.04 4.21 -2.71
N GLU A 48 9.96 3.42 -3.78
CA GLU A 48 10.28 3.86 -5.14
C GLU A 48 9.42 5.06 -5.56
N LEU A 49 8.10 5.00 -5.35
CA LEU A 49 7.20 6.12 -5.63
C LEU A 49 7.61 7.41 -4.88
N THR A 50 8.01 7.28 -3.62
CA THR A 50 8.42 8.44 -2.83
C THR A 50 9.70 9.07 -3.40
N HIS A 51 10.65 8.25 -3.86
CA HIS A 51 11.82 8.74 -4.59
C HIS A 51 11.45 9.42 -5.91
N ASP A 52 10.55 8.82 -6.70
CA ASP A 52 10.08 9.39 -7.96
C ASP A 52 9.47 10.77 -7.72
N VAL A 53 8.63 10.91 -6.69
CA VAL A 53 8.01 12.20 -6.35
C VAL A 53 9.03 13.23 -5.86
N ILE A 54 10.05 12.84 -5.09
CA ILE A 54 11.14 13.74 -4.68
C ILE A 54 11.93 14.23 -5.91
N GLN A 55 12.15 13.36 -6.89
CA GLN A 55 12.79 13.74 -8.15
C GLN A 55 11.93 14.73 -8.94
N GLY A 56 10.63 14.45 -9.10
CA GLY A 56 9.72 15.41 -9.74
C GLY A 56 9.70 16.76 -9.01
N GLN A 57 9.73 16.73 -7.68
CA GLN A 57 9.78 17.93 -6.85
C GLN A 57 11.07 18.74 -7.04
N SER A 58 12.23 18.09 -7.18
CA SER A 58 13.49 18.80 -7.42
C SER A 58 13.53 19.49 -8.79
N GLU A 59 12.72 19.02 -9.74
CA GLU A 59 12.45 19.68 -11.03
C GLU A 59 11.32 20.74 -10.95
N GLY A 60 10.78 21.02 -9.77
CA GLY A 60 9.71 22.00 -9.57
C GLY A 60 8.32 21.50 -9.98
N LYS A 61 8.13 20.19 -10.17
CA LYS A 61 6.84 19.58 -10.54
C LYS A 61 6.12 19.04 -9.30
N THR A 62 4.80 19.11 -9.34
CA THR A 62 3.96 18.40 -8.37
C THR A 62 3.95 16.89 -8.65
N ALA A 63 3.61 16.09 -7.64
CA ALA A 63 3.51 14.63 -7.77
C ALA A 63 2.56 14.22 -8.91
N ALA A 64 1.38 14.86 -9.00
CA ALA A 64 0.42 14.60 -10.07
C ALA A 64 0.96 14.96 -11.46
N GLN A 65 1.75 16.02 -11.60
CA GLN A 65 2.38 16.40 -12.87
C GLN A 65 3.53 15.47 -13.26
N TRP A 66 4.32 15.00 -12.29
CA TRP A 66 5.45 14.11 -12.55
C TRP A 66 5.01 12.67 -12.84
N ILE A 67 4.08 12.14 -12.05
CA ILE A 67 3.55 10.80 -12.21
C ILE A 67 2.52 10.74 -13.35
N GLY A 68 1.84 11.86 -13.63
CA GLY A 68 0.84 11.97 -14.70
C GLY A 68 -0.51 11.33 -14.35
N ARG A 69 -0.78 11.06 -13.07
CA ARG A 69 -2.02 10.47 -12.56
C ARG A 69 -2.37 11.08 -11.21
N ASP A 70 -3.63 10.95 -10.80
CA ASP A 70 -4.03 11.23 -9.42
C ASP A 70 -3.65 10.08 -8.47
N SER A 71 -3.66 10.36 -7.17
CA SER A 71 -3.26 9.43 -6.12
C SER A 71 -4.12 8.17 -6.09
N SER A 72 -5.42 8.27 -6.36
CA SER A 72 -6.35 7.14 -6.32
C SER A 72 -6.11 6.20 -7.50
N THR A 73 -6.06 6.73 -8.71
CA THR A 73 -5.77 5.93 -9.93
C THR A 73 -4.43 5.22 -9.82
N LEU A 74 -3.40 5.91 -9.31
CA LEU A 74 -2.09 5.29 -9.10
C LEU A 74 -2.15 4.17 -8.06
N ALA A 75 -2.86 4.38 -6.95
CA ALA A 75 -2.97 3.39 -5.90
C ALA A 75 -3.71 2.13 -6.38
N GLU A 76 -4.81 2.30 -7.11
CA GLU A 76 -5.51 1.19 -7.77
C GLU A 76 -4.58 0.40 -8.69
N GLN A 77 -3.83 1.10 -9.55
CA GLN A 77 -2.86 0.48 -10.44
C GLN A 77 -1.82 -0.34 -9.67
N ILE A 78 -1.19 0.24 -8.64
CA ILE A 78 -0.20 -0.47 -7.81
C ILE A 78 -0.83 -1.72 -7.19
N THR A 79 -2.03 -1.62 -6.64
CA THR A 79 -2.68 -2.79 -6.00
C THR A 79 -3.06 -3.87 -7.00
N ALA A 80 -3.37 -3.51 -8.25
CA ALA A 80 -3.70 -4.45 -9.32
C ALA A 80 -2.45 -5.17 -9.87
N GLU A 81 -1.31 -4.50 -9.91
CA GLU A 81 -0.04 -5.06 -10.43
C GLU A 81 0.67 -5.95 -9.40
N LEU A 82 0.54 -5.64 -8.11
CA LEU A 82 1.29 -6.32 -7.06
C LEU A 82 0.66 -7.64 -6.62
N PRO A 83 1.47 -8.64 -6.24
CA PRO A 83 0.95 -9.95 -5.88
C PRO A 83 0.21 -9.89 -4.53
N ALA A 84 -1.03 -10.35 -4.52
CA ALA A 84 -1.87 -10.41 -3.33
C ALA A 84 -1.51 -11.57 -2.39
N VAL A 85 -1.73 -11.38 -1.10
CA VAL A 85 -1.69 -12.42 -0.06
C VAL A 85 -2.87 -13.36 -0.28
N LYS A 86 -2.58 -14.67 -0.33
CA LYS A 86 -3.61 -15.70 -0.47
C LYS A 86 -4.51 -15.72 0.76
N PRO A 87 -5.84 -15.82 0.61
CA PRO A 87 -6.74 -16.00 1.75
C PRO A 87 -6.38 -17.31 2.48
N VAL A 88 -6.39 -17.27 3.81
CA VAL A 88 -6.13 -18.46 4.63
C VAL A 88 -7.34 -19.40 4.52
N GLU A 89 -7.20 -20.48 3.74
CA GLU A 89 -8.27 -21.48 3.52
C GLU A 89 -8.79 -22.12 4.82
N GLY A 90 -7.96 -22.16 5.88
CA GLY A 90 -8.28 -22.76 7.17
C GLY A 90 -9.42 -22.09 7.95
N LEU A 91 -9.69 -20.79 7.73
CA LEU A 91 -10.74 -20.08 8.45
C LEU A 91 -12.15 -20.57 8.07
N LYS A 92 -12.33 -21.03 6.81
CA LYS A 92 -13.58 -21.61 6.31
C LYS A 92 -13.96 -22.88 7.07
N TYR A 93 -12.99 -23.75 7.35
CA TYR A 93 -13.21 -24.99 8.11
C TYR A 93 -13.51 -24.72 9.59
N TYR A 94 -12.88 -23.70 10.19
CA TYR A 94 -13.12 -23.31 11.58
C TYR A 94 -14.56 -22.79 11.80
N ILE A 95 -15.06 -21.95 10.90
CA ILE A 95 -16.45 -21.46 10.92
C ILE A 95 -17.44 -22.60 10.68
N MET A 96 -17.13 -23.53 9.75
CA MET A 96 -17.95 -24.71 9.48
C MET A 96 -18.03 -25.65 10.69
N MET A 97 -16.93 -25.87 11.42
CA MET A 97 -16.92 -26.69 12.65
C MET A 97 -17.70 -26.05 13.79
N LEU A 98 -17.63 -24.72 13.97
CA LEU A 98 -18.44 -24.01 14.97
C LEU A 98 -19.94 -24.02 14.62
N GLY A 99 -20.29 -23.78 13.35
CA GLY A 99 -21.68 -23.84 12.89
C GLY A 99 -22.32 -25.23 13.02
N SER A 100 -21.52 -26.29 12.92
CA SER A 100 -21.98 -27.68 13.08
C SER A 100 -22.32 -28.03 14.54
N ARG A 101 -21.73 -27.35 15.53
CA ARG A 101 -22.04 -27.57 16.95
C ARG A 101 -23.32 -26.87 17.43
N LEU A 102 -23.76 -25.81 16.74
CA LEU A 102 -24.99 -25.09 17.08
C LEU A 102 -26.26 -25.74 16.49
N ARG A 103 -26.11 -26.61 15.49
CA ARG A 103 -27.23 -27.30 14.84
C ARG A 103 -27.72 -28.57 15.56
N GLY A 104 -27.02 -29.00 16.61
CA GLY A 104 -27.38 -30.18 17.41
C GLY A 104 -28.18 -29.88 18.69
N TYR A 105 -28.62 -28.62 18.87
CA TYR A 105 -29.31 -28.15 20.08
C TYR A 105 -30.73 -27.57 19.80
N PHE A 106 -31.26 -27.75 18.59
CA PHE A 106 -32.65 -27.45 18.20
C PHE A 106 -33.26 -28.63 17.45
#